data_AF-A0A3M1JW24-F1
#
_entry.id   AF-A0A3M1JW24-F1
#
_cell.length_a   1.000
_cell.length_b   1.000
_cell.length_c   1.000
_cell.angle_alpha   90.00
_cell.angle_beta   90.00
_cell.angle_gamma   90.00
#
_symmetry.space_group_name_H-M   'P 1'
#
loop_
_entity.id
_entity.type
_entity.pdbx_description
1 polymer ?
#
loop_
_entity_poly.entity_id
_entity_poly.type
_entity_poly.pdbx_seq_one_letter_code
_entity_poly.pdbx_strand_id
1 'polypeptide(L)'
;RTHLVVFLERIESHLLAAEDPERAVEELGQIVLNENHHLLARFYLGKLYYRLEMLDKAREIFENLQGEVAYIPALPHFLARIYYRKGDTATAFRYMEELVDRADVLTFRFHCDQCHVPLDAWSERCPTCHTINSVRMIYEELHADAAPIFML
;
A
#
# COMPACT_ATOMS: atom_id res chain seq x y z
N ARG A 1 -0.81 -2.70 18.10
CA ARG A 1 -0.40 -2.37 16.71
C ARG A 1 -0.84 -0.98 16.28
N THR A 2 -2.13 -0.64 16.35
CA THR A 2 -2.67 0.67 15.90
C THR A 2 -2.02 1.88 16.57
N HIS A 3 -1.79 1.85 17.89
CA HIS A 3 -1.12 2.95 18.59
C HIS A 3 0.31 3.22 18.09
N LEU A 4 1.05 2.17 17.72
CA LEU A 4 2.40 2.29 17.16
C LEU A 4 2.36 2.90 15.75
N VAL A 5 1.41 2.49 14.92
CA VAL A 5 1.19 3.08 13.58
C VAL A 5 0.92 4.58 13.70
N VAL A 6 -0.05 4.96 14.52
CA VAL A 6 -0.45 6.36 14.72
C VAL A 6 0.71 7.17 15.30
N PHE A 7 1.48 6.60 16.23
CA PHE A 7 2.66 7.24 16.78
C PHE A 7 3.74 7.49 15.72
N LEU A 8 4.08 6.48 14.93
CA LEU A 8 5.10 6.59 13.87
C LEU A 8 4.69 7.56 12.78
N GLU A 9 3.42 7.58 12.37
CA GLU A 9 2.88 8.55 11.41
C GLU A 9 2.95 9.98 11.95
N ARG A 10 2.63 10.16 13.24
CA ARG A 10 2.67 11.46 13.91
C ARG A 10 4.10 11.97 14.07
N ILE A 11 5.04 11.07 14.40
CA ILE A 11 6.46 11.37 14.45
C ILE A 11 6.94 11.78 13.06
N GLU A 12 6.70 10.98 12.02
CA GLU A 12 7.09 11.33 10.65
C GLU A 12 6.56 12.72 10.25
N SER A 13 5.28 13.01 10.53
CA SER A 13 4.66 14.29 10.23
C SER A 13 5.29 15.45 11.00
N HIS A 14 5.57 15.28 12.29
CA HIS A 14 6.26 16.29 13.09
C HIS A 14 7.68 16.52 12.56
N LEU A 15 8.42 15.45 12.27
CA LEU A 15 9.80 15.52 11.82
C LEU A 15 9.93 16.27 10.49
N LEU A 16 8.98 16.04 9.58
CA LEU A 16 8.89 16.80 8.33
C LEU A 16 8.60 18.29 8.55
N ALA A 17 7.84 18.63 9.60
CA ALA A 17 7.50 20.01 9.93
C ALA A 17 8.63 20.76 10.66
N ALA A 18 9.56 20.05 11.29
CA ALA A 18 10.60 20.63 12.14
C ALA A 18 11.82 21.17 11.37
N GLU A 19 11.92 20.95 10.05
CA GLU A 19 13.09 21.29 9.21
C GLU A 19 14.45 20.76 9.72
N ASP A 20 14.43 19.83 10.68
CA ASP A 20 15.62 19.16 11.24
C ASP A 20 15.61 17.66 10.86
N PRO A 21 16.07 17.33 9.65
CA PRO A 21 16.02 15.97 9.11
C PRO A 21 17.01 15.02 9.77
N GLU A 22 18.05 15.52 10.43
CA GLU A 22 19.07 14.68 11.08
C GLU A 22 18.53 14.09 12.38
N ARG A 23 17.94 14.95 13.21
CA ARG A 23 17.28 14.52 14.46
C ARG A 23 16.13 13.57 14.19
N ALA A 24 15.40 13.81 13.10
CA ALA A 24 14.35 12.92 12.62
C ALA A 24 14.81 11.49 12.37
N VAL A 25 15.93 11.35 11.66
CA VAL A 25 16.54 10.06 11.34
C VAL A 25 17.08 9.40 12.61
N GLU A 26 17.68 10.18 13.52
CA GLU A 26 18.20 9.68 14.79
C GLU A 26 17.08 9.10 15.67
N GLU A 27 16.03 9.87 15.93
CA GLU A 27 14.92 9.45 16.81
C GLU A 27 14.24 8.17 16.28
N LEU A 28 13.96 8.12 14.97
CA LEU A 28 13.35 6.94 14.36
C LEU A 28 14.32 5.76 14.26
N GLY A 29 15.61 6.02 14.07
CA GLY A 29 16.67 5.01 14.12
C GLY A 29 16.77 4.35 15.49
N GLN A 30 16.66 5.12 16.59
CA GLN A 30 16.65 4.57 17.95
C GLN A 30 15.44 3.66 18.19
N ILE A 31 14.27 4.01 17.64
CA ILE A 31 13.07 3.15 17.75
C ILE A 31 13.29 1.82 17.03
N VAL A 32 13.92 1.84 15.84
CA VAL A 32 14.27 0.61 15.10
C VAL A 32 15.22 -0.28 15.91
N LEU A 33 16.18 0.31 16.64
CA LEU A 33 17.16 -0.44 17.42
C LEU A 33 16.61 -1.02 18.73
N ASN A 34 15.60 -0.38 19.33
CA ASN A 34 15.14 -0.70 20.69
C ASN A 34 13.90 -1.61 20.78
N GLU A 35 13.15 -1.85 19.70
CA GLU A 35 11.90 -2.62 19.76
C GLU A 35 11.87 -3.95 18.96
N ASN A 36 11.19 -4.96 19.52
CA ASN A 36 10.82 -6.22 18.86
C ASN A 36 9.85 -6.05 17.66
N HIS A 37 9.37 -4.84 17.36
CA HIS A 37 8.45 -4.53 16.24
C HIS A 37 9.20 -3.93 15.03
N HIS A 38 10.27 -4.62 14.65
CA HIS A 38 11.29 -4.22 13.68
C HIS A 38 10.74 -3.75 12.31
N LEU A 39 9.63 -4.33 11.85
CA LEU A 39 9.17 -4.16 10.47
C LEU A 39 8.49 -2.80 10.20
N LEU A 40 7.58 -2.35 11.06
CA LEU A 40 6.88 -1.07 10.87
C LEU A 40 7.82 0.12 11.07
N ALA A 41 8.63 0.10 12.13
CA ALA A 41 9.59 1.18 12.40
C ALA A 41 10.57 1.34 11.23
N ARG A 42 11.09 0.24 10.67
CA ARG A 42 11.93 0.26 9.47
C ARG A 42 11.19 0.79 8.25
N PHE A 43 9.93 0.40 8.04
CA PHE A 43 9.15 0.95 6.93
C PHE A 43 9.01 2.47 7.03
N TYR A 44 8.69 3.01 8.21
CA TYR A 44 8.62 4.46 8.42
C TYR A 44 9.98 5.14 8.27
N LEU A 45 11.09 4.49 8.67
CA LEU A 45 12.44 5.00 8.43
C LEU A 45 12.75 5.07 6.93
N GLY A 46 12.38 4.04 6.17
CA GLY A 46 12.48 4.05 4.71
C GLY A 46 11.66 5.19 4.09
N LYS A 47 10.43 5.43 4.58
CA LYS A 47 9.59 6.56 4.15
C LYS A 47 10.24 7.91 4.44
N LEU A 48 10.81 8.08 5.64
CA LEU A 48 11.53 9.30 6.00
C LEU A 48 12.70 9.54 5.04
N TYR A 49 13.57 8.55 4.82
CA TYR A 49 14.66 8.66 3.84
C TYR A 49 14.16 8.97 2.42
N TYR A 50 13.05 8.38 2.02
CA TYR A 50 12.44 8.66 0.72
C TYR A 50 12.00 10.13 0.58
N ARG A 51 11.40 10.69 1.64
CA ARG A 51 10.96 12.10 1.69
C ARG A 51 12.13 13.08 1.74
N LEU A 52 13.24 12.68 2.37
CA LEU A 52 14.50 13.44 2.41
C LEU A 52 15.34 13.29 1.13
N GLU A 53 14.79 12.67 0.06
CA GLU A 53 15.48 12.37 -1.20
C GLU A 53 16.78 11.53 -1.02
N MET A 54 16.91 10.83 0.10
CA MET A 54 17.98 9.86 0.35
C MET A 54 17.60 8.50 -0.27
N LEU A 55 17.42 8.50 -1.59
CA LEU A 55 16.77 7.41 -2.33
C LEU A 55 17.49 6.06 -2.19
N ASP A 56 18.83 6.05 -2.09
CA ASP A 56 19.61 4.82 -1.92
C ASP A 56 19.35 4.14 -0.58
N LYS A 57 19.35 4.92 0.52
CA LYS A 57 19.04 4.40 1.86
C LYS A 57 17.59 3.94 1.96
N ALA A 58 16.66 4.71 1.38
CA ALA A 58 15.26 4.33 1.32
C ALA A 58 15.08 2.99 0.57
N ARG A 59 15.73 2.85 -0.58
CA ARG A 59 15.69 1.63 -1.39
C ARG A 59 16.19 0.42 -0.62
N GLU A 60 17.37 0.53 -0.01
CA GLU A 60 17.97 -0.56 0.76
C GLU A 60 17.03 -1.04 1.88
N ILE A 61 16.42 -0.11 2.62
CA ILE A 61 15.43 -0.46 3.64
C ILE A 61 14.23 -1.19 3.04
N PHE A 62 13.65 -0.66 1.96
CA PHE A 62 12.46 -1.25 1.35
C PHE A 62 12.74 -2.62 0.71
N GLU A 63 13.87 -2.81 0.03
CA GLU A 63 14.28 -4.10 -0.53
C GLU A 63 14.48 -5.13 0.57
N ASN A 64 15.14 -4.76 1.68
CA ASN A 64 15.31 -5.65 2.82
C ASN A 64 13.97 -6.07 3.44
N LEU A 65 12.97 -5.18 3.46
CA LEU A 65 11.63 -5.47 3.96
C LEU A 65 10.83 -6.41 3.03
N GLN A 66 11.13 -6.47 1.72
CA GLN A 66 10.47 -7.42 0.80
C GLN A 66 10.78 -8.89 1.14
N GLY A 67 11.94 -9.15 1.74
CA GLY A 67 12.38 -10.51 2.09
C GLY A 67 11.75 -11.06 3.37
N GLU A 68 10.90 -10.28 4.06
CA GLU A 68 10.30 -10.67 5.33
C GLU A 68 8.90 -11.26 5.17
N VAL A 69 8.50 -12.13 6.11
CA VAL A 69 7.23 -12.89 6.07
C VAL A 69 5.98 -11.99 6.07
N ALA A 70 6.09 -10.75 6.57
CA ALA A 70 4.96 -9.83 6.62
C ALA A 70 4.91 -8.92 5.39
N TYR A 71 3.78 -8.94 4.69
CA TYR A 71 3.53 -8.08 3.54
C TYR A 71 3.16 -6.65 3.97
N ILE A 72 3.76 -5.65 3.31
CA ILE A 72 3.38 -4.24 3.42
C ILE A 72 2.84 -3.78 2.05
N PRO A 73 1.52 -3.52 1.89
CA PRO A 73 0.93 -3.17 0.61
C PRO A 73 1.51 -1.93 -0.06
N ALA A 74 1.93 -0.94 0.74
CA ALA A 74 2.48 0.31 0.25
C ALA A 74 3.93 0.20 -0.29
N LEU A 75 4.61 -0.93 -0.09
CA LEU A 75 6.04 -1.03 -0.36
C LEU A 75 6.41 -1.06 -1.85
N PRO A 76 5.69 -1.79 -2.73
CA PRO A 76 5.91 -1.71 -4.19
C PRO A 76 5.76 -0.29 -4.74
N HIS A 77 4.84 0.52 -4.18
CA HIS A 77 4.68 1.94 -4.57
C HIS A 77 5.97 2.74 -4.36
N PHE A 78 6.61 2.63 -3.18
CA PHE A 78 7.83 3.37 -2.90
C PHE A 78 9.00 2.90 -3.78
N LEU A 79 9.16 1.57 -3.96
CA LEU A 79 10.20 1.02 -4.84
C LEU A 79 10.00 1.49 -6.28
N ALA A 80 8.77 1.42 -6.82
CA ALA A 80 8.46 1.91 -8.16
C ALA A 80 8.89 3.37 -8.33
N ARG A 81 8.51 4.25 -7.39
CA ARG A 81 8.88 5.68 -7.45
C ARG A 81 10.38 5.91 -7.32
N ILE A 82 11.08 5.15 -6.48
CA ILE A 82 12.54 5.24 -6.35
C ILE A 82 13.22 4.85 -7.65
N TYR A 83 12.91 3.68 -8.22
CA TYR A 83 13.53 3.22 -9.46
C TYR A 83 13.23 4.15 -10.63
N TYR A 84 12.00 4.67 -10.71
CA TYR A 84 11.63 5.67 -11.71
C TYR A 84 12.49 6.93 -11.61
N ARG A 85 12.66 7.48 -10.40
CA ARG A 85 13.50 8.67 -10.16
C ARG A 85 14.99 8.44 -10.45
N LYS A 86 15.45 7.18 -10.35
CA LYS A 86 16.82 6.77 -10.72
C LYS A 86 16.98 6.45 -12.22
N GLY A 87 15.93 6.55 -13.02
CA GLY A 87 15.94 6.27 -14.46
C GLY A 87 15.75 4.79 -14.84
N ASP A 88 15.64 3.89 -13.86
CA ASP A 88 15.35 2.47 -14.10
C ASP A 88 13.84 2.25 -14.26
N THR A 89 13.35 2.65 -15.43
CA THR A 89 11.92 2.63 -15.75
C THR A 89 11.37 1.20 -15.85
N ALA A 90 12.19 0.25 -16.29
CA ALA A 90 11.78 -1.15 -16.41
C ALA A 90 11.49 -1.77 -15.05
N THR A 91 12.41 -1.60 -14.08
CA THR A 91 12.18 -2.08 -12.72
C THR A 91 11.03 -1.33 -12.04
N ALA A 92 10.91 -0.02 -12.28
CA ALA A 92 9.79 0.76 -11.75
C ALA A 92 8.43 0.24 -12.22
N PHE A 93 8.31 -0.07 -13.51
CA PHE A 93 7.09 -0.59 -14.12
C PHE A 93 6.71 -1.95 -13.53
N ARG A 94 7.68 -2.87 -13.36
CA ARG A 94 7.45 -4.17 -12.71
C ARG A 94 6.84 -4.04 -11.31
N TYR A 95 7.33 -3.11 -10.50
CA TYR A 95 6.77 -2.87 -9.17
C TYR A 95 5.36 -2.26 -9.22
N MET A 96 5.06 -1.47 -10.24
CA MET A 96 3.71 -0.94 -10.45
C MET A 96 2.73 -2.02 -10.90
N GLU A 97 3.15 -2.92 -11.80
CA GLU A 97 2.35 -4.10 -12.17
C GLU A 97 2.07 -4.99 -10.96
N GLU A 98 3.09 -5.28 -10.14
CA GLU A 98 2.93 -6.04 -8.89
C GLU A 98 1.90 -5.38 -7.96
N LEU A 99 1.90 -4.05 -7.88
CA LEU A 99 0.93 -3.30 -7.09
C LEU A 99 -0.49 -3.49 -7.63
N VAL A 100 -0.68 -3.35 -8.94
CA VAL A 100 -1.98 -3.46 -9.62
C VAL A 100 -2.54 -4.89 -9.53
N ASP A 101 -1.70 -5.89 -9.75
CA ASP A 101 -2.10 -7.30 -9.68
C ASP A 101 -2.55 -7.68 -8.26
N ARG A 102 -1.81 -7.22 -7.24
CA ARG A 102 -2.18 -7.49 -5.84
C ARG A 102 -3.36 -6.66 -5.35
N ALA A 103 -3.60 -5.53 -5.98
CA ALA A 103 -4.74 -4.68 -5.70
C ALA A 103 -6.07 -5.30 -6.06
N ASP A 104 -6.04 -6.27 -6.98
CA ASP A 104 -7.25 -6.80 -7.61
C ASP A 104 -8.10 -5.67 -8.26
N VAL A 105 -7.50 -4.51 -8.56
CA VAL A 105 -8.21 -3.30 -9.08
C VAL A 105 -8.66 -3.44 -10.52
N LEU A 106 -8.14 -4.45 -11.23
CA LEU A 106 -8.50 -4.75 -12.61
C LEU A 106 -9.57 -5.84 -12.72
N THR A 107 -9.97 -6.47 -11.62
CA THR A 107 -11.02 -7.48 -11.67
C THR A 107 -12.39 -6.85 -11.48
N PHE A 108 -13.30 -7.16 -12.40
CA PHE A 108 -14.68 -6.77 -12.26
C PHE A 108 -15.38 -7.75 -11.34
N ARG A 109 -15.95 -7.23 -10.26
CA ARG A 109 -16.87 -7.98 -9.41
C ARG A 109 -18.29 -7.71 -9.86
N PHE A 110 -19.17 -8.68 -9.66
CA PHE A 110 -20.57 -8.61 -10.05
C PHE A 110 -21.47 -8.95 -8.87
N HIS A 111 -22.72 -8.54 -8.96
CA HIS A 111 -23.76 -8.98 -8.04
C HIS A 111 -25.08 -9.21 -8.79
N CYS A 112 -25.97 -10.01 -8.22
CA CYS A 112 -27.36 -10.07 -8.70
C CYS A 112 -28.19 -8.94 -8.08
N ASP A 113 -28.90 -8.15 -8.88
CA ASP A 113 -29.78 -7.07 -8.38
C ASP A 113 -31.05 -7.57 -7.67
N GLN A 114 -31.40 -8.86 -7.80
CA GLN A 114 -32.56 -9.47 -7.14
C GLN A 114 -32.21 -10.19 -5.83
N CYS A 115 -31.17 -11.03 -5.83
CA CYS A 115 -30.81 -11.84 -4.66
C CYS A 115 -29.49 -11.41 -4.00
N HIS A 116 -28.83 -10.38 -4.55
CA HIS A 116 -27.60 -9.78 -4.02
C HIS A 116 -26.42 -10.73 -3.85
N VAL A 117 -26.45 -11.90 -4.49
CA VAL A 117 -25.31 -12.82 -4.49
C VAL A 117 -24.12 -12.17 -5.20
N PRO A 118 -22.93 -12.10 -4.58
CA PRO A 118 -21.71 -11.67 -5.26
C PRO A 118 -21.26 -12.73 -6.26
N LEU A 119 -20.67 -12.29 -7.37
CA LEU A 119 -20.27 -13.12 -8.49
C LEU A 119 -18.92 -12.65 -9.03
N ASP A 120 -18.00 -13.59 -9.27
CA ASP A 120 -16.66 -13.29 -9.82
C ASP A 120 -16.64 -13.19 -11.34
N ALA A 121 -17.76 -13.52 -11.99
CA ALA A 121 -17.92 -13.45 -13.45
C ALA A 121 -19.35 -13.06 -13.82
N TRP A 122 -19.47 -12.38 -14.96
CA TRP A 122 -20.77 -12.06 -15.52
C TRP A 122 -21.47 -13.32 -16.05
N SER A 123 -22.80 -13.37 -15.90
CA SER A 123 -23.64 -14.40 -16.50
C SER A 123 -25.01 -13.82 -16.88
N GLU A 124 -25.61 -14.32 -17.96
CA GLU A 124 -26.95 -13.91 -18.39
C GLU A 124 -28.04 -14.24 -17.36
N ARG A 125 -27.87 -15.36 -16.64
CA ARG A 125 -28.80 -15.85 -15.65
C ARG A 125 -28.06 -16.03 -14.32
N CYS A 126 -28.63 -15.48 -13.24
CA CYS A 126 -28.08 -15.66 -11.91
C CYS A 126 -27.99 -17.16 -11.56
N PRO A 127 -26.82 -17.68 -11.12
CA PRO A 127 -26.66 -19.08 -10.76
C PRO A 127 -27.45 -19.48 -9.49
N THR A 128 -27.84 -18.51 -8.67
CA THR A 128 -28.55 -18.74 -7.40
C THR A 128 -30.07 -18.57 -7.53
N CYS A 129 -30.55 -17.42 -8.01
CA CYS A 129 -31.99 -17.15 -8.10
C CYS A 129 -32.57 -17.40 -9.50
N HIS A 130 -31.73 -17.72 -10.48
CA HIS A 130 -32.11 -18.00 -11.86
C HIS A 130 -32.82 -16.86 -12.60
N THR A 131 -32.82 -15.64 -12.03
CA THR A 131 -33.32 -14.46 -12.74
C THR A 131 -32.40 -14.13 -13.92
N ILE A 132 -33.01 -13.83 -15.06
CA ILE A 132 -32.31 -13.46 -16.30
C ILE A 132 -32.06 -11.95 -16.27
N ASN A 133 -30.94 -11.50 -16.82
CA ASN A 133 -30.55 -10.08 -16.91
C ASN A 133 -30.50 -9.36 -15.55
N SER A 134 -30.26 -10.09 -14.45
CA SER A 134 -30.13 -9.53 -13.10
C SER A 134 -28.69 -9.30 -12.65
N VAL A 135 -27.70 -9.82 -13.38
CA VAL A 135 -26.28 -9.70 -13.00
C VAL A 135 -25.75 -8.34 -13.45
N ARG A 136 -25.24 -7.55 -12.50
CA ARG A 136 -24.70 -6.20 -12.70
C ARG A 136 -23.25 -6.17 -12.23
N MET A 137 -22.41 -5.39 -12.92
CA MET A 137 -21.08 -5.06 -12.43
C MET A 137 -21.21 -4.23 -11.15
N ILE A 138 -20.40 -4.55 -10.14
CA ILE A 138 -20.16 -3.66 -9.01
C ILE A 138 -19.19 -2.59 -9.52
N TYR A 139 -19.74 -1.41 -9.84
CA TYR A 139 -18.94 -0.22 -10.09
C TYR A 139 -18.96 0.60 -8.81
N GLU A 140 -17.88 0.55 -8.04
CA GLU A 140 -17.67 1.51 -6.96
C GLU A 140 -17.05 2.75 -7.61
N GLU A 141 -17.85 3.82 -7.75
CA GLU A 141 -17.24 5.13 -7.99
C GLU A 141 -16.26 5.37 -6.84
N LEU A 142 -15.01 5.71 -7.18
CA LEU A 142 -14.03 6.13 -6.19
C LEU A 142 -14.52 7.47 -5.58
N HIS A 143 -15.44 7.39 -4.63
CA HIS A 143 -15.87 8.54 -3.87
C HIS A 143 -14.70 8.95 -2.97
N ALA A 144 -14.41 10.24 -2.89
CA ALA A 144 -13.28 10.79 -2.12
C ALA A 144 -13.32 10.41 -0.62
N ASP A 145 -14.47 9.92 -0.14
CA ASP A 145 -14.72 9.52 1.24
C ASP A 145 -14.59 7.99 1.47
N ALA A 146 -14.37 7.20 0.42
CA ALA A 146 -14.13 5.76 0.55
C ALA A 146 -12.68 5.54 1.02
N ALA A 147 -12.52 5.12 2.28
CA ALA A 147 -11.24 4.63 2.76
C ALA A 147 -10.82 3.45 1.86
N PRO A 148 -9.65 3.52 1.18
CA PRO A 148 -9.24 2.47 0.28
C PRO A 148 -9.11 1.15 1.06
N ILE A 149 -9.70 0.09 0.52
CA ILE A 149 -9.72 -1.27 1.10
C ILE A 149 -8.30 -1.83 1.36
N PHE A 150 -7.27 -1.18 0.83
CA PHE A 150 -5.86 -1.44 1.09
C PHE A 150 -5.35 -1.17 2.52
N MET A 151 -6.22 -0.85 3.47
CA MET A 151 -5.84 -0.53 4.85
C MET A 151 -6.22 -1.58 5.90
N LEU A 152 -6.31 -2.88 5.52
CA LEU A 152 -6.42 -3.99 6.46
C LEU A 152 -5.34 -5.06 6.24
#